data_AF-A0A2D4ILV5-F1
#
_entry.id   AF-A0A2D4ILV5-F1
#
_cell.length_a   1.000
_cell.length_b   1.000
_cell.length_c   1.000
_cell.angle_alpha   90.00
_cell.angle_beta   90.00
_cell.angle_gamma   90.00
#
_symmetry.space_group_name_H-M   'P 1'
#
loop_
_entity.id
_entity.type
_entity.pdbx_description
1 polymer ?
#
loop_
_entity_poly.entity_id
_entity_poly.type
_entity_poly.pdbx_seq_one_letter_code
_entity_poly.pdbx_strand_id
1 'polypeptide(L)'
;MTSEEKKERPLNMVSEAAHYNLTSDYTAHPMSPLGRTSRSSKKVHNFGKRSNSIKRNPNAPVVRRGWLYKQDSTGMKLWKKRWFVLSDLCLFYYRDEKEEGILGSILLPSFQIAMLSSEDHINRKYAFKVRIFFNFAFVVFYISVECNCEHMN
;
A
#
# COMPACT_ATOMS: atom_id res chain seq x y z
N MET A 1 -40.83 -68.81 -7.49
CA MET A 1 -40.28 -68.04 -8.63
C MET A 1 -40.77 -66.62 -8.41
N THR A 2 -39.97 -65.61 -8.07
CA THR A 2 -38.65 -65.22 -8.56
C THR A 2 -37.90 -64.38 -7.51
N SER A 3 -36.58 -64.36 -7.65
CA SER A 3 -35.50 -63.98 -6.72
C SER A 3 -35.24 -62.48 -6.51
N GLU A 4 -34.70 -62.18 -5.32
CA GLU A 4 -34.15 -60.91 -4.81
C GLU A 4 -32.80 -60.52 -5.45
N GLU A 5 -32.41 -59.23 -5.43
CA GLU A 5 -31.35 -58.72 -4.53
C GLU A 5 -31.04 -57.22 -4.78
N LYS A 6 -30.81 -56.52 -3.67
CA LYS A 6 -30.57 -55.08 -3.48
C LYS A 6 -29.09 -54.85 -3.14
N LYS A 7 -28.46 -53.84 -3.74
CA LYS A 7 -27.02 -53.51 -3.58
C LYS A 7 -26.76 -52.59 -2.37
N GLU A 8 -25.90 -53.02 -1.45
CA GLU A 8 -25.28 -52.22 -0.36
C GLU A 8 -23.74 -52.07 -0.52
N ARG A 9 -23.17 -51.07 0.21
CA ARG A 9 -21.76 -50.58 0.30
C ARG A 9 -20.87 -51.53 1.16
N PRO A 10 -19.50 -51.46 1.24
CA PRO A 10 -18.74 -50.34 1.88
C PRO A 10 -17.21 -50.11 1.55
N LEU A 11 -16.70 -48.96 2.04
CA LEU A 11 -15.41 -48.49 2.67
C LEU A 11 -13.97 -49.04 2.41
N ASN A 12 -13.03 -48.06 2.33
CA ASN A 12 -11.65 -47.89 2.89
C ASN A 12 -10.52 -48.94 2.70
N MET A 13 -9.30 -48.49 2.32
CA MET A 13 -8.11 -48.37 3.21
C MET A 13 -6.79 -48.02 2.46
N VAL A 14 -5.82 -47.54 3.25
CA VAL A 14 -4.56 -46.80 2.99
C VAL A 14 -3.38 -47.63 2.41
N SER A 15 -2.34 -47.00 1.82
CA SER A 15 -0.93 -47.23 2.20
C SER A 15 0.08 -46.33 1.46
N GLU A 16 1.14 -45.95 2.18
CA GLU A 16 2.31 -45.14 1.84
C GLU A 16 3.53 -46.05 1.56
N ALA A 17 4.40 -45.72 0.60
CA ALA A 17 5.79 -46.20 0.59
C ALA A 17 6.69 -45.44 -0.42
N ALA A 18 7.84 -44.99 0.08
CA ALA A 18 8.95 -44.34 -0.61
C ALA A 18 9.65 -45.24 -1.64
N HIS A 19 10.27 -44.64 -2.66
CA HIS A 19 11.29 -45.28 -3.49
C HIS A 19 12.55 -44.40 -3.57
N TYR A 20 13.63 -44.98 -3.06
CA TYR A 20 15.03 -44.58 -3.11
C TYR A 20 15.57 -44.69 -4.54
N ASN A 21 16.57 -43.89 -4.92
CA ASN A 21 17.54 -44.23 -5.96
C ASN A 21 18.85 -43.45 -5.73
N LEU A 22 19.98 -44.18 -5.70
CA LEU A 22 21.34 -43.71 -5.40
C LEU A 22 22.30 -44.13 -6.54
N THR A 23 23.16 -43.18 -6.97
CA THR A 23 24.49 -43.33 -7.65
C THR A 23 24.54 -43.65 -9.17
N SER A 24 25.48 -43.19 -10.01
CA SER A 24 26.77 -42.46 -9.85
C SER A 24 27.21 -41.76 -11.17
N ASP A 25 27.84 -40.59 -10.98
CA ASP A 25 28.94 -39.85 -11.66
C ASP A 25 29.31 -39.99 -13.14
N TYR A 26 29.58 -38.83 -13.80
CA TYR A 26 30.88 -38.47 -14.39
C TYR A 26 30.94 -36.96 -14.80
N THR A 27 31.96 -36.25 -14.29
CA THR A 27 32.72 -35.10 -14.88
C THR A 27 32.24 -33.63 -14.95
N ALA A 28 33.01 -32.78 -14.22
CA ALA A 28 33.61 -31.47 -14.58
C ALA A 28 32.79 -30.15 -14.55
N HIS A 29 33.11 -29.28 -13.57
CA HIS A 29 33.07 -27.80 -13.65
C HIS A 29 34.46 -27.28 -14.10
N PRO A 30 34.69 -25.99 -14.49
CA PRO A 30 33.83 -24.80 -14.44
C PRO A 30 33.83 -23.94 -15.72
N MET A 31 32.79 -23.14 -15.97
CA MET A 31 32.95 -21.90 -16.76
C MET A 31 31.76 -20.97 -16.52
N SER A 32 31.98 -19.95 -15.70
CA SER A 32 31.13 -18.76 -15.62
C SER A 32 31.60 -17.75 -16.66
N PRO A 33 30.71 -17.21 -17.51
CA PRO A 33 30.98 -15.88 -18.00
C PRO A 33 29.78 -14.94 -17.82
N LEU A 34 30.15 -13.70 -17.51
CA LEU A 34 29.40 -12.45 -17.70
C LEU A 34 28.38 -12.11 -16.62
N GLY A 35 28.93 -11.50 -15.56
CA GLY A 35 28.19 -10.60 -14.69
C GLY A 35 27.42 -9.57 -15.51
N ARG A 36 26.09 -9.67 -15.50
CA ARG A 36 25.24 -8.53 -15.82
C ARG A 36 25.53 -7.48 -14.78
N THR A 37 26.25 -6.44 -15.21
CA THR A 37 26.27 -5.18 -14.50
C THR A 37 24.82 -4.78 -14.29
N SER A 38 24.39 -4.86 -13.03
CA SER A 38 23.17 -4.22 -12.56
C SER A 38 23.35 -2.75 -12.88
N ARG A 39 22.86 -2.31 -14.05
CA ARG A 39 22.65 -0.90 -14.33
C ARG A 39 21.85 -0.39 -13.15
N SER A 40 22.50 0.43 -12.32
CA SER A 40 21.84 1.22 -11.31
C SER A 40 20.79 2.06 -12.04
N SER A 41 19.57 1.53 -12.11
CA SER A 41 18.42 2.29 -12.56
C SER A 41 18.38 3.49 -11.65
N LYS A 42 18.67 4.67 -12.20
CA LYS A 42 18.49 5.95 -11.51
C LYS A 42 17.12 5.88 -10.85
N LYS A 43 17.12 5.75 -9.52
CA LYS A 43 15.94 5.44 -8.72
C LYS A 43 15.06 6.67 -8.74
N VAL A 44 14.20 6.78 -9.75
CA VAL A 44 13.15 7.80 -9.82
C VAL A 44 12.26 7.58 -8.60
N HIS A 45 12.31 8.52 -7.66
CA HIS A 45 11.55 8.48 -6.42
C HIS A 45 10.07 8.64 -6.75
N ASN A 46 9.40 7.51 -6.99
CA ASN A 46 7.96 7.48 -7.18
C ASN A 46 7.30 7.80 -5.82
N PHE A 47 6.57 8.92 -5.77
CA PHE A 47 5.86 9.39 -4.58
C PHE A 47 4.72 8.44 -4.19
N GLY A 48 4.55 8.18 -2.89
CA GLY A 48 3.42 7.39 -2.38
C GLY A 48 3.58 5.85 -2.42
N LYS A 49 4.73 5.32 -2.88
CA LYS A 49 5.11 3.93 -2.56
C LYS A 49 5.73 3.90 -1.16
N ARG A 50 5.32 2.94 -0.32
CA ARG A 50 5.79 2.78 1.07
C ARG A 50 7.31 2.90 1.22
N SER A 51 8.08 2.42 0.23
CA SER A 51 9.54 2.43 0.22
C SER A 51 10.21 3.80 0.03
N ASN A 52 9.48 4.82 -0.42
CA ASN A 52 9.98 6.17 -0.70
C ASN A 52 9.41 7.22 0.25
N SER A 53 8.80 6.80 1.36
CA SER A 53 8.23 7.73 2.34
C SER A 53 9.32 8.24 3.29
N ILE A 54 9.33 9.55 3.51
CA ILE A 54 10.16 10.19 4.54
C ILE A 54 9.73 9.62 5.89
N LYS A 55 10.72 9.24 6.72
CA LYS A 55 10.45 8.76 8.08
C LYS A 55 10.16 9.95 8.98
N ARG A 56 9.10 9.85 9.80
CA ARG A 56 8.80 10.85 10.83
C ARG A 56 9.83 10.75 11.95
N ASN A 57 10.39 11.89 12.38
CA ASN A 57 11.14 11.98 13.62
C ASN A 57 10.13 11.96 14.80
N PRO A 58 10.17 10.94 15.69
CA PRO A 58 9.25 10.86 16.83
C PRO A 58 9.35 12.04 17.79
N ASN A 59 10.51 12.68 17.86
CA ASN A 59 10.79 13.80 18.77
C ASN A 59 10.37 15.16 18.19
N ALA A 60 10.02 15.21 16.89
CA ALA A 60 9.58 16.47 16.28
C ALA A 60 8.18 16.85 16.79
N PRO A 61 7.92 18.15 17.01
CA PRO A 61 6.63 18.61 17.49
C PRO A 61 5.53 18.34 16.46
N VAL A 62 4.41 17.80 16.94
CA VAL A 62 3.20 17.60 16.13
C VAL A 62 2.35 18.86 16.19
N VAL A 63 2.14 19.49 15.05
CA VAL A 63 1.32 20.70 14.91
C VAL A 63 -0.17 20.34 15.01
N ARG A 64 -0.57 19.26 14.34
CA ARG A 64 -1.94 18.75 14.35
C ARG A 64 -1.95 17.28 13.96
N ARG A 65 -2.93 16.54 14.48
CA ARG A 65 -3.23 15.16 14.07
C ARG A 65 -4.73 14.92 14.06
N GLY A 66 -5.17 13.95 13.28
CA GLY A 66 -6.60 13.66 13.18
C GLY A 66 -6.94 12.72 12.03
N TRP A 67 -8.15 12.19 12.08
CA TRP A 67 -8.71 11.42 10.99
C TRP A 67 -9.14 12.31 9.85
N LEU A 68 -8.70 11.97 8.63
CA LEU A 68 -9.18 12.59 7.40
C LEU A 68 -9.45 11.50 6.37
N TYR A 69 -10.26 11.84 5.37
CA TYR A 69 -10.44 11.02 4.19
C TYR A 69 -9.51 11.46 3.08
N LYS A 70 -8.76 10.52 2.52
CA LYS A 70 -7.95 10.74 1.31
C LYS A 70 -8.51 9.93 0.16
N GLN A 71 -8.54 10.53 -1.02
CA GLN A 71 -8.82 9.80 -2.24
C GLN A 71 -7.59 9.01 -2.69
N ASP A 72 -7.78 7.74 -3.00
CA ASP A 72 -6.74 6.92 -3.62
C ASP A 72 -6.35 7.49 -4.98
N SER A 73 -5.05 7.46 -5.28
CA SER A 73 -4.48 7.92 -6.54
C SER A 73 -4.55 6.86 -7.64
N THR A 74 -4.96 5.63 -7.31
CA THR A 74 -5.12 4.51 -8.24
C THR A 74 -6.57 4.44 -8.75
N GLY A 75 -6.75 3.94 -9.98
CA GLY A 75 -7.91 4.18 -10.87
C GLY A 75 -9.33 4.06 -10.30
N MET A 76 -9.54 3.46 -9.14
CA MET A 76 -10.84 3.37 -8.46
C MET A 76 -11.24 4.66 -7.69
N LYS A 77 -10.35 5.65 -7.52
CA LYS A 77 -10.63 6.96 -6.86
C LYS A 77 -11.40 6.84 -5.52
N LEU A 78 -11.14 5.79 -4.74
CA LEU A 78 -11.86 5.49 -3.51
C LEU A 78 -11.39 6.38 -2.36
N TRP A 79 -12.31 6.85 -1.51
CA TRP A 79 -11.99 7.60 -0.30
C TRP A 79 -11.69 6.66 0.86
N LYS A 80 -10.53 6.83 1.49
CA LYS A 80 -10.09 6.03 2.64
C LYS A 80 -9.85 6.92 3.84
N LYS A 81 -10.41 6.51 4.99
CA LYS A 81 -10.11 7.11 6.29
C LYS A 81 -8.67 6.75 6.69
N ARG A 82 -7.88 7.77 7.04
CA ARG A 82 -6.47 7.64 7.41
C ARG A 82 -6.17 8.61 8.55
N TRP A 83 -5.29 8.17 9.45
CA TRP A 83 -4.78 9.03 10.51
C TRP A 83 -3.67 9.91 9.92
N PHE A 84 -3.86 11.22 9.99
CA PHE A 84 -2.90 12.20 9.49
C PHE A 84 -2.17 12.86 10.65
N VAL A 85 -0.87 13.11 10.44
CA VAL A 85 -0.01 13.79 11.40
C VAL A 85 0.79 14.85 10.66
N LEU A 86 0.60 16.10 11.06
CA LEU A 86 1.36 17.25 10.59
C LEU A 86 2.51 17.52 11.54
N SER A 87 3.74 17.30 11.10
CA SER A 87 4.96 17.43 11.89
C SER A 87 6.13 17.77 11.00
N ASP A 88 7.04 18.65 11.46
CA ASP A 88 8.29 18.99 10.75
C ASP A 88 8.10 19.35 9.26
N LEU A 89 7.12 20.22 8.99
CA LEU A 89 6.74 20.64 7.64
C LEU A 89 6.45 19.45 6.69
N CYS A 90 6.05 18.32 7.25
CA CYS A 90 5.63 17.12 6.54
C CYS A 90 4.25 16.68 7.03
N LEU A 91 3.42 16.26 6.08
CA LEU A 91 2.15 15.60 6.37
C LEU A 91 2.32 14.10 6.17
N PHE A 92 2.30 13.35 7.27
CA PHE A 92 2.37 11.90 7.27
C PHE A 92 0.96 11.31 7.36
N TYR A 93 0.75 10.14 6.76
CA TYR A 93 -0.49 9.39 6.96
C TYR A 93 -0.26 7.91 7.24
N TYR A 94 -1.12 7.39 8.10
CA TYR A 94 -1.03 6.06 8.68
C TYR A 94 -2.35 5.31 8.53
N ARG A 95 -2.32 4.01 8.84
CA ARG A 95 -3.53 3.21 8.88
C ARG A 95 -4.47 3.68 9.99
N ASP A 96 -3.89 3.98 11.16
CA ASP A 96 -4.60 4.31 12.38
C ASP A 96 -3.74 5.17 13.33
N GLU A 97 -4.31 5.48 14.50
CA GLU A 97 -3.73 6.33 15.56
C GLU A 97 -2.45 5.77 16.19
N LYS A 98 -2.12 4.50 15.95
CA LYS A 98 -0.87 3.92 16.46
C LYS A 98 0.35 4.51 15.76
N GLU A 99 0.15 5.18 14.62
CA GLU A 99 1.22 5.82 13.84
C GLU A 99 2.33 4.83 13.41
N GLU A 100 1.98 3.55 13.32
CA GLU A 100 2.88 2.48 12.88
C GLU A 100 2.84 2.32 11.36
N GLY A 101 4.01 2.07 10.77
CA GLY A 101 4.13 1.74 9.35
C GLY A 101 3.60 2.84 8.43
N ILE A 102 4.38 3.92 8.27
CA ILE A 102 4.07 5.07 7.41
C ILE A 102 3.55 4.59 6.04
N LEU A 103 2.35 5.04 5.68
CA LEU A 103 1.76 4.73 4.37
C LEU A 103 2.19 5.74 3.31
N GLY A 104 2.48 6.97 3.72
CA GLY A 104 3.09 8.00 2.88
C GLY A 104 3.41 9.27 3.65
N SER A 105 4.21 10.12 3.02
CA SER A 105 4.67 11.41 3.53
C SER A 105 4.60 12.45 2.43
N ILE A 106 4.14 13.65 2.76
CA ILE A 106 4.01 14.80 1.88
C ILE A 106 4.88 15.94 2.44
N LEU A 107 5.87 16.42 1.69
CA LEU A 107 6.71 17.55 2.07
C LEU A 107 5.99 18.87 1.74
N LEU A 108 5.85 19.77 2.72
CA LEU A 108 5.02 20.98 2.62
C LEU A 108 5.62 22.25 2.00
N PRO A 109 6.94 22.47 1.87
CA PRO A 109 7.50 23.68 1.27
C PRO A 109 7.01 23.97 -0.16
N SER A 110 6.47 22.97 -0.86
CA SER A 110 5.91 23.09 -2.22
C SER A 110 4.38 22.92 -2.27
N PHE A 111 3.69 23.05 -1.14
CA PHE A 111 2.28 22.70 -0.99
C PHE A 111 1.36 23.88 -1.30
N GLN A 112 0.39 23.66 -2.18
CA GLN A 112 -0.71 24.59 -2.42
C GLN A 112 -2.03 23.91 -2.09
N ILE A 113 -2.75 24.46 -1.12
CA ILE A 113 -4.15 24.10 -0.88
C ILE A 113 -5.00 24.90 -1.86
N ALA A 114 -5.88 24.21 -2.58
CA ALA A 114 -6.87 24.84 -3.42
C ALA A 114 -8.25 24.25 -3.14
N MET A 115 -9.26 25.08 -3.34
CA MET A 115 -10.65 24.63 -3.38
C MET A 115 -10.83 23.69 -4.57
N LEU A 116 -11.79 22.78 -4.42
CA LEU A 116 -12.23 21.95 -5.54
C LEU A 116 -12.90 22.83 -6.59
N SER A 117 -12.68 22.47 -7.85
CA SER A 117 -13.33 23.07 -9.00
C SER A 117 -14.18 22.01 -9.70
N SER A 118 -15.07 22.44 -10.61
CA SER A 118 -15.99 21.55 -11.32
C SER A 118 -15.26 20.45 -12.11
N GLU A 119 -14.03 20.73 -12.55
CA GLU A 119 -13.18 19.81 -13.32
C GLU A 119 -12.61 18.66 -12.47
N ASP A 120 -12.60 18.78 -11.13
CA ASP A 120 -12.10 17.70 -10.26
C ASP A 120 -13.08 16.52 -10.18
N HIS A 121 -14.35 16.73 -10.55
CA HIS A 121 -15.43 15.73 -10.47
C HIS A 121 -15.55 15.06 -9.09
N ILE A 122 -15.40 15.85 -8.02
CA ILE A 122 -15.53 15.39 -6.63
C ILE A 122 -16.76 16.00 -5.99
N ASN A 123 -17.71 15.15 -5.60
CA ASN A 123 -18.94 15.55 -4.91
C ASN A 123 -18.89 15.26 -3.39
N ARG A 124 -17.69 15.30 -2.79
CA ARG A 124 -17.51 15.06 -1.36
C ARG A 124 -17.48 16.38 -0.61
N LYS A 125 -18.33 16.52 0.41
CA LYS A 125 -18.35 17.71 1.27
C LYS A 125 -17.02 17.89 2.00
N TYR A 126 -16.65 19.15 2.21
CA TYR A 126 -15.42 19.55 2.91
C TYR A 126 -14.14 18.93 2.34
N ALA A 127 -14.17 18.59 1.05
CA ALA A 127 -13.00 18.12 0.33
C ALA A 127 -12.25 19.31 -0.28
N PHE A 128 -10.93 19.20 -0.31
CA PHE A 128 -10.01 20.16 -0.88
C PHE A 128 -8.92 19.41 -1.63
N LYS A 129 -8.28 20.10 -2.58
CA LYS A 129 -7.14 19.55 -3.30
C LYS A 129 -5.86 20.19 -2.83
N VAL A 130 -4.83 19.36 -2.84
CA VAL A 130 -3.49 19.67 -2.44
C VAL A 130 -2.62 19.44 -3.65
N ARG A 131 -1.92 20.47 -4.11
CA ARG A 131 -0.96 20.38 -5.21
C ARG A 131 0.44 20.46 -4.65
N ILE A 132 1.29 19.54 -5.08
CA ILE A 132 2.69 19.48 -4.67
C ILE A 132 3.53 19.41 -5.92
N PHE A 133 4.52 20.27 -6.02
CA PHE A 133 5.54 20.14 -7.04
C PHE A 133 6.64 19.20 -6.56
N PHE A 134 6.79 18.05 -7.22
CA PHE A 134 7.78 17.03 -6.88
C PHE A 134 8.35 16.39 -8.14
N ASN A 135 9.68 16.30 -8.24
CA ASN A 135 10.37 15.73 -9.41
C ASN A 135 9.87 16.30 -10.75
N PHE A 136 9.80 17.63 -10.86
CA PHE A 136 9.33 18.34 -12.07
C PHE A 136 7.86 18.10 -12.47
N ALA A 137 7.08 17.40 -11.63
CA ALA A 137 5.67 17.14 -11.88
C ALA A 137 4.80 17.70 -10.75
N PHE A 138 3.59 18.13 -11.09
CA PHE A 138 2.57 18.42 -10.11
C PHE A 138 1.86 17.13 -9.72
N VAL A 139 1.85 16.83 -8.43
CA VAL A 139 1.08 15.73 -7.85
C VAL A 139 -0.09 16.30 -7.07
N VAL A 140 -1.29 15.81 -7.37
CA VAL A 140 -2.54 16.27 -6.74
C VAL A 140 -3.04 15.22 -5.74
N PHE A 141 -3.32 15.65 -4.52
CA PHE A 141 -3.99 14.86 -3.49
C PHE A 141 -5.34 15.47 -3.19
N TYR A 142 -6.36 14.63 -3.07
CA TYR A 142 -7.67 15.06 -2.59
C TYR A 142 -7.86 14.57 -1.16
N ILE A 143 -8.16 15.51 -0.27
CA ILE A 143 -8.34 15.28 1.17
C ILE A 143 -9.69 15.87 1.58
N SER A 144 -10.37 15.24 2.51
CA SER A 144 -11.65 15.69 3.05
C SER A 144 -11.62 15.56 4.56
N VAL A 145 -12.03 16.63 5.24
CA VAL A 145 -12.16 16.62 6.70
C VAL A 145 -13.41 15.85 7.11
N GLU A 146 -13.30 15.12 8.21
CA GLU A 146 -14.45 14.55 8.90
C GLU A 146 -15.04 15.63 9.79
N CYS A 147 -16.17 16.21 9.38
CA CYS A 147 -16.96 17.06 10.27
C CYS A 147 -17.75 16.16 11.22
N ASN A 148 -17.15 15.83 12.36
CA ASN A 148 -17.91 15.34 13.50
C ASN A 148 -18.59 16.54 14.15
N CYS A 149 -19.86 16.77 13.81
CA CYS A 149 -20.70 17.75 14.49
C CYS A 149 -21.06 17.34 15.94
N GLU A 150 -20.50 16.24 16.47
CA GLU A 150 -20.91 15.63 17.73
C GLU A 150 -20.19 16.15 18.99
N HIS A 151 -19.30 17.15 18.90
CA HIS A 151 -18.56 17.65 20.08
C HIS A 151 -18.76 19.16 20.37
N MET A 152 -19.91 19.70 20.00
CA MET A 152 -20.40 20.99 20.50
C MET A 152 -21.73 20.79 21.21
N ASN A 153 -21.68 20.21 22.41
CA ASN A 153 -22.66 20.35 23.48
C ASN A 153 -21.96 20.21 24.82
#